data_AF-A0A7C1WNS9-F1
#
_entry.id   AF-A0A7C1WNS9-F1
#
_cell.length_a   1.000
_cell.length_b   1.000
_cell.length_c   1.000
_cell.angle_alpha   90.00
_cell.angle_beta   90.00
_cell.angle_gamma   90.00
#
_symmetry.space_group_name_H-M   'P 1'
#
loop_
_entity.id
_entity.type
_entity.pdbx_description
1 polymer ?
#
loop_
_entity_poly.entity_id
_entity_poly.type
_entity_poly.pdbx_seq_one_letter_code
_entity_poly.pdbx_strand_id
1 'polypeptide(L)'
;MIKKIRKNFKKVNGQKGFTLLEILVVLAIMGFLIAMVAPRLAGISGSAVDTVCDSNQNRMVTYMSSYFEKTNRFPNNLTNLVCEDTATAPLYFIPTVSDQDPANGPETLAKELNDRNHFQIHILDADEAAELKNMGIVQLLNLNSYDNSPILPVNQGPRMKPVIPAVDVGVAMVGVGYDSSGSGWVNVLGERGWGEPDNFGRIVFGMGPECGLITSGVISNAAHCPGGIQNADNVTYNDYILLLPRLEATAARMAGVEPLGTIAAPAALGCAAYDVEPDAPYDYVANANKLKVRTFDITAAQERWQFATMCPEGHMYPADDEEFWGVDLDDDGNIN
;
A
#
# COMPACT_ATOMS: atom_id res chain seq x y z
N MET A 1 76.15 46.84 -18.96
CA MET A 1 74.87 46.38 -19.54
C MET A 1 73.82 46.31 -18.43
N ILE A 2 73.00 47.34 -18.19
CA ILE A 2 71.80 47.25 -17.35
C ILE A 2 70.71 48.14 -17.98
N LYS A 3 69.65 47.50 -18.50
CA LYS A 3 68.50 48.09 -19.21
C LYS A 3 67.53 48.72 -18.20
N LYS A 4 67.20 50.00 -18.36
CA LYS A 4 66.10 50.68 -17.64
C LYS A 4 64.75 50.12 -18.13
N ILE A 5 64.04 49.38 -17.27
CA ILE A 5 62.67 48.94 -17.52
C ILE A 5 61.72 50.07 -17.11
N ARG A 6 61.06 50.70 -18.09
CA ARG A 6 59.92 51.62 -17.86
C ARG A 6 58.65 50.79 -17.68
N LYS A 7 58.01 50.91 -16.52
CA LYS A 7 56.73 50.25 -16.19
C LYS A 7 55.57 51.18 -16.59
N ASN A 8 54.83 50.82 -17.64
CA ASN A 8 53.59 51.51 -18.02
C ASN A 8 52.43 51.04 -17.12
N PHE A 9 51.96 51.89 -16.22
CA PHE A 9 50.70 51.67 -15.51
C PHE A 9 49.54 52.02 -16.45
N LYS A 10 48.88 51.00 -17.03
CA LYS A 10 47.56 51.18 -17.65
C LYS A 10 46.56 51.55 -16.55
N LYS A 11 45.89 52.70 -16.67
CA LYS A 11 44.70 53.04 -15.86
C LYS A 11 43.63 51.98 -16.12
N VAL A 12 43.33 51.17 -15.11
CA VAL A 12 42.14 50.33 -15.10
C VAL A 12 40.96 51.28 -14.90
N ASN A 13 40.05 51.37 -15.87
CA ASN A 13 38.82 52.15 -15.72
C ASN A 13 38.09 51.66 -14.47
N GLY A 14 37.76 52.58 -13.57
CA GLY A 14 37.10 52.28 -12.31
C GLY A 14 35.79 51.55 -12.56
N GLN A 15 35.77 50.24 -12.31
CA GLN A 15 34.54 49.50 -12.12
C GLN A 15 33.87 50.12 -10.90
N LYS A 16 32.75 50.83 -11.12
CA LYS A 16 31.90 51.34 -10.04
C LYS A 16 31.40 50.10 -9.29
N GLY A 17 31.96 49.84 -8.11
CA GLY A 17 31.53 48.74 -7.25
C GLY A 17 30.07 48.96 -6.83
N PHE A 18 29.34 47.85 -6.75
CA PHE A 18 27.98 47.79 -6.20
C PHE A 18 27.90 48.57 -4.89
N THR A 19 26.91 49.46 -4.77
CA THR A 19 26.68 50.18 -3.51
C THR A 19 25.95 49.28 -2.51
N LEU A 20 26.21 49.45 -1.21
CA LEU A 20 25.48 48.75 -0.14
C LEU A 20 23.96 49.01 -0.24
N LEU A 21 23.59 50.22 -0.66
CA LEU A 21 22.20 50.62 -0.81
C LEU A 21 21.49 49.84 -1.92
N GLU A 22 22.15 49.59 -3.06
CA GLU A 22 21.57 48.78 -4.15
C GLU A 22 21.29 47.35 -3.72
N ILE A 23 22.20 46.71 -2.99
CA ILE A 23 21.97 45.35 -2.48
C ILE A 23 20.83 45.33 -1.45
N LEU A 24 20.73 46.34 -0.58
CA LEU A 24 19.68 46.42 0.43
C LEU A 24 18.28 46.56 -0.19
N VAL A 25 18.12 47.41 -1.19
CA VAL A 25 16.83 47.59 -1.88
C VAL A 25 16.44 46.31 -2.63
N VAL A 26 17.39 45.63 -3.28
CA VAL A 26 17.13 44.37 -3.98
C VAL A 26 16.68 43.28 -2.99
N LEU A 27 17.36 43.13 -1.84
CA LEU A 27 16.96 42.17 -0.81
C LEU A 27 15.59 42.49 -0.22
N ALA A 28 15.26 43.78 -0.03
CA ALA A 28 13.95 44.19 0.45
C ALA A 28 12.83 43.85 -0.55
N ILE A 29 13.04 44.11 -1.84
CA ILE A 29 12.07 43.75 -2.89
C ILE A 29 11.94 42.23 -3.03
N MET A 30 13.06 41.50 -3.04
CA MET A 30 13.06 40.03 -3.09
C MET A 30 12.36 39.42 -1.88
N GLY A 31 12.61 39.95 -0.68
CA GLY A 31 11.92 39.52 0.55
C GLY A 31 10.41 39.74 0.48
N PHE A 32 9.96 40.88 -0.06
CA PHE A 32 8.54 41.15 -0.26
C PHE A 32 7.89 40.22 -1.30
N LEU A 33 8.57 39.98 -2.43
CA LEU A 33 8.09 39.06 -3.45
C LEU A 33 7.98 37.62 -2.91
N ILE A 34 8.99 37.14 -2.19
CA ILE A 34 8.96 35.81 -1.56
C ILE A 34 7.83 35.72 -0.54
N ALA A 35 7.64 36.75 0.30
CA ALA A 35 6.57 36.77 1.30
C ALA A 35 5.17 36.68 0.68
N MET A 36 4.96 37.25 -0.51
CA MET A 36 3.68 37.17 -1.23
C MET A 36 3.49 35.85 -1.99
N VAL A 37 4.56 35.29 -2.56
CA VAL A 37 4.51 34.10 -3.42
C VAL A 37 4.56 32.80 -2.62
N ALA A 38 5.33 32.74 -1.53
CA ALA A 38 5.53 31.51 -0.75
C ALA A 38 4.22 30.86 -0.26
N PRO A 39 3.21 31.60 0.28
CA PRO A 39 1.96 30.98 0.73
C PRO A 39 1.17 30.34 -0.42
N ARG A 40 1.23 30.93 -1.63
CA ARG A 40 0.53 30.40 -2.82
C ARG A 40 1.23 29.16 -3.36
N LEU A 41 2.55 29.09 -3.29
CA LEU A 41 3.32 27.95 -3.79
C LEU A 41 3.20 26.74 -2.86
N ALA A 42 3.14 26.95 -1.53
CA ALA A 42 2.98 25.88 -0.54
C ALA A 42 1.63 25.13 -0.67
N GLY A 43 0.54 25.82 -1.05
CA GLY A 43 -0.76 25.19 -1.24
C GLY A 43 -0.92 24.40 -2.55
N ILE A 44 -0.06 24.65 -3.55
CA ILE A 44 -0.13 23.98 -4.86
C ILE A 44 0.55 22.60 -4.83
N SER A 45 1.59 22.41 -4.01
CA SER A 45 2.35 21.16 -4.00
C SER A 45 1.58 19.97 -3.44
N GLY A 46 0.76 20.16 -2.39
CA GLY A 46 -0.05 19.07 -1.80
C GLY A 46 -1.10 18.53 -2.77
N SER A 47 -1.96 19.42 -3.29
CA SER A 47 -3.01 19.03 -4.24
C SER A 47 -2.47 18.42 -5.55
N ALA A 48 -1.26 18.82 -5.97
CA ALA A 48 -0.60 18.22 -7.13
C ALA A 48 -0.14 16.77 -6.88
N VAL A 49 0.30 16.45 -5.66
CA VAL A 49 0.67 15.08 -5.26
C VAL A 49 -0.54 14.17 -5.34
N ASP A 50 -1.65 14.56 -4.70
CA ASP A 50 -2.90 13.79 -4.69
C ASP A 50 -3.42 13.55 -6.11
N THR A 51 -3.44 14.60 -6.95
CA THR A 51 -3.86 14.48 -8.35
C THR A 51 -3.00 13.49 -9.14
N VAL A 52 -1.68 13.46 -8.89
CA VAL A 52 -0.78 12.50 -9.55
C VAL A 52 -0.98 11.09 -9.01
N CYS A 53 -1.19 10.94 -7.69
CA CYS A 53 -1.52 9.67 -7.06
C CYS A 53 -2.78 9.07 -7.68
N ASP A 54 -3.87 9.82 -7.76
CA ASP A 54 -5.13 9.38 -8.38
C ASP A 54 -4.96 9.03 -9.86
N SER A 55 -4.24 9.87 -10.61
CA SER A 55 -3.97 9.61 -12.03
C SER A 55 -3.17 8.32 -12.22
N ASN A 56 -2.17 8.08 -11.37
CA ASN A 56 -1.37 6.86 -11.42
C ASN A 56 -2.19 5.63 -11.01
N GLN A 57 -3.01 5.71 -9.97
CA GLN A 57 -3.91 4.63 -9.56
C GLN A 57 -4.88 4.24 -10.68
N ASN A 58 -5.54 5.22 -11.29
CA ASN A 58 -6.43 4.99 -12.43
C ASN A 58 -5.69 4.32 -13.62
N ARG A 59 -4.45 4.75 -13.89
CA ARG A 59 -3.60 4.11 -14.90
C ARG A 59 -3.26 2.67 -14.53
N MET A 60 -2.98 2.38 -13.25
CA MET A 60 -2.68 1.01 -12.80
C MET A 60 -3.86 0.06 -13.04
N VAL A 61 -5.08 0.49 -12.75
CA VAL A 61 -6.30 -0.27 -13.10
C VAL A 61 -6.31 -0.56 -14.61
N THR A 62 -6.12 0.48 -15.44
CA THR A 62 -6.12 0.35 -16.90
C THR A 62 -5.02 -0.60 -17.40
N TYR A 63 -3.81 -0.52 -16.85
CA TYR A 63 -2.69 -1.38 -17.25
C TYR A 63 -2.92 -2.83 -16.86
N MET A 64 -3.41 -3.08 -15.65
CA MET A 64 -3.74 -4.42 -15.20
C MET A 64 -4.88 -5.02 -16.04
N SER A 65 -5.95 -4.27 -16.29
CA SER A 65 -7.05 -4.71 -17.14
C SER A 65 -6.54 -5.05 -18.55
N SER A 66 -5.71 -4.20 -19.15
CA SER A 66 -5.16 -4.46 -20.49
C SER A 66 -4.25 -5.70 -20.51
N TYR A 67 -3.44 -5.91 -19.47
CA TYR A 67 -2.63 -7.12 -19.35
C TYR A 67 -3.49 -8.36 -19.24
N PHE A 68 -4.50 -8.33 -18.37
CA PHE A 68 -5.43 -9.43 -18.16
C PHE A 68 -6.21 -9.74 -19.44
N GLU A 69 -6.76 -8.75 -20.13
CA GLU A 69 -7.48 -8.93 -21.41
C GLU A 69 -6.60 -9.57 -22.50
N LYS A 70 -5.32 -9.16 -22.58
CA LYS A 70 -4.40 -9.67 -23.60
C LYS A 70 -3.91 -11.09 -23.33
N THR A 71 -3.72 -11.41 -22.05
CA THR A 71 -3.03 -12.64 -21.64
C THR A 71 -3.97 -13.67 -21.01
N ASN A 72 -5.20 -13.26 -20.69
CA ASN A 72 -6.20 -14.00 -19.93
C ASN A 72 -5.66 -14.58 -18.60
N ARG A 73 -4.73 -13.85 -17.98
CA ARG A 73 -4.03 -14.24 -16.75
C ARG A 73 -3.48 -13.03 -16.01
N PHE A 74 -3.16 -13.21 -14.75
CA PHE A 74 -2.43 -12.24 -13.94
C PHE A 74 -0.92 -12.31 -14.23
N PRO A 75 -0.18 -11.21 -13.98
CA PRO A 75 1.25 -11.21 -14.15
C PRO A 75 1.92 -12.17 -13.16
N ASN A 76 2.99 -12.80 -13.62
CA ASN A 76 3.84 -13.64 -12.79
C ASN A 76 4.89 -12.79 -12.05
N ASN A 77 5.65 -13.38 -11.11
CA ASN A 77 6.70 -12.71 -10.33
C ASN A 77 6.17 -11.51 -9.54
N LEU A 78 4.96 -11.64 -9.02
CA LEU A 78 4.38 -10.68 -8.09
C LEU A 78 5.11 -10.74 -6.74
N THR A 79 5.17 -9.61 -6.05
CA THR A 79 5.79 -9.53 -4.72
C THR A 79 4.82 -10.06 -3.67
N ASN A 80 5.20 -11.13 -2.97
CA ASN A 80 4.45 -11.64 -1.84
C ASN A 80 4.77 -10.80 -0.60
N LEU A 81 3.76 -10.09 -0.07
CA LEU A 81 3.89 -9.11 1.01
C LEU A 81 4.03 -9.78 2.40
N VAL A 82 4.88 -10.80 2.46
CA VAL A 82 5.22 -11.54 3.67
C VAL A 82 6.72 -11.72 3.75
N CYS A 83 7.20 -11.94 4.97
CA CYS A 83 8.55 -12.37 5.24
C CYS A 83 8.55 -13.80 5.77
N GLU A 84 9.60 -14.55 5.44
CA GLU A 84 9.83 -15.93 5.85
C GLU A 84 10.89 -16.00 6.95
N ASP A 85 10.56 -16.63 8.08
CA ASP A 85 11.53 -17.05 9.10
C ASP A 85 12.13 -18.41 8.70
N THR A 86 13.45 -18.43 8.55
CA THR A 86 14.22 -19.60 8.11
C THR A 86 14.80 -20.44 9.27
N ALA A 87 14.52 -20.08 10.53
CA ALA A 87 15.08 -20.74 11.72
C ALA A 87 14.57 -22.18 11.92
N THR A 88 13.29 -22.40 11.65
CA THR A 88 12.60 -23.70 11.67
C THR A 88 11.65 -23.75 10.46
N ALA A 89 10.88 -24.83 10.24
CA ALA A 89 9.93 -24.92 9.12
C ALA A 89 9.22 -23.57 8.87
N PRO A 90 9.13 -23.11 7.61
CA PRO A 90 8.99 -21.68 7.32
C PRO A 90 7.76 -21.10 8.00
N LEU A 91 8.00 -20.24 8.98
CA LEU A 91 6.96 -19.39 9.55
C LEU A 91 6.89 -18.12 8.73
N TYR A 92 5.67 -17.67 8.47
CA TYR A 92 5.43 -16.43 7.73
C TYR A 92 4.92 -15.36 8.68
N PHE A 93 5.35 -14.13 8.44
CA PHE A 93 4.89 -12.97 9.21
C PHE A 93 4.74 -11.76 8.30
N ILE A 94 3.83 -10.86 8.67
CA ILE A 94 3.63 -9.60 7.96
C ILE A 94 4.88 -8.73 8.21
N PRO A 95 5.45 -8.09 7.17
CA PRO A 95 6.59 -7.20 7.35
C PRO A 95 6.29 -6.08 8.33
N THR A 96 7.33 -5.45 8.89
CA THR A 96 7.13 -4.35 9.84
C THR A 96 6.25 -3.25 9.26
N VAL A 97 5.27 -2.82 10.03
CA VAL A 97 4.35 -1.73 9.70
C VAL A 97 4.86 -0.49 10.42
N SER A 98 4.87 0.65 9.73
CA SER A 98 5.41 1.88 10.29
C SER A 98 4.66 2.33 11.55
N ASP A 99 5.43 2.75 12.55
CA ASP A 99 4.91 3.40 13.76
C ASP A 99 4.86 4.93 13.63
N GLN A 100 5.21 5.46 12.44
CA GLN A 100 5.35 6.88 12.13
C GLN A 100 6.44 7.61 12.95
N ASP A 101 7.39 6.88 13.55
CA ASP A 101 8.56 7.46 14.23
C ASP A 101 9.79 7.43 13.32
N PRO A 102 10.15 8.52 12.63
CA PRO A 102 11.33 8.51 11.74
C PRO A 102 12.66 8.34 12.50
N ALA A 103 12.68 8.38 13.83
CA ALA A 103 13.90 8.28 14.63
C ALA A 103 14.46 6.85 14.73
N ASN A 104 13.62 5.82 14.54
CA ASN A 104 14.01 4.41 14.64
C ASN A 104 14.42 3.80 13.26
N GLY A 105 14.21 4.57 12.18
CA GLY A 105 14.48 4.19 10.79
C GLY A 105 13.24 3.60 10.11
N PRO A 106 13.14 3.67 8.77
CA PRO A 106 11.91 3.33 8.08
C PRO A 106 11.55 1.85 8.21
N GLU A 107 10.28 1.56 8.47
CA GLU A 107 9.70 0.23 8.42
C GLU A 107 9.36 -0.20 6.99
N THR A 108 8.90 -1.44 6.84
CA THR A 108 8.59 -1.98 5.53
C THR A 108 7.30 -1.42 4.94
N LEU A 109 6.17 -1.61 5.62
CA LEU A 109 4.84 -1.24 5.13
C LEU A 109 4.37 0.08 5.75
N ALA A 110 3.59 0.85 5.00
CA ALA A 110 2.93 2.03 5.53
C ALA A 110 1.90 1.65 6.61
N LYS A 111 1.76 2.50 7.62
CA LYS A 111 0.76 2.32 8.69
C LYS A 111 -0.65 2.22 8.11
N GLU A 112 -0.97 3.16 7.22
CA GLU A 112 -2.27 3.33 6.59
C GLU A 112 -2.66 2.10 5.75
N LEU A 113 -1.67 1.47 5.10
CA LEU A 113 -1.90 0.27 4.31
C LEU A 113 -2.41 -0.87 5.18
N ASN A 114 -1.77 -1.10 6.33
CA ASN A 114 -2.17 -2.17 7.23
C ASN A 114 -3.40 -1.80 8.07
N ASP A 115 -3.57 -0.53 8.44
CA ASP A 115 -4.76 -0.07 9.16
C ASP A 115 -6.03 -0.25 8.31
N ARG A 116 -5.98 0.06 7.00
CA ARG A 116 -7.14 -0.09 6.11
C ARG A 116 -7.48 -1.53 5.75
N ASN A 117 -6.48 -2.43 5.74
CA ASN A 117 -6.65 -3.80 5.22
C ASN A 117 -6.51 -4.90 6.27
N HIS A 118 -5.93 -4.59 7.43
CA HIS A 118 -5.73 -5.50 8.53
C HIS A 118 -5.12 -6.85 8.10
N PHE A 119 -3.92 -6.81 7.50
CA PHE A 119 -3.36 -8.01 6.88
C PHE A 119 -3.13 -9.14 7.90
N GLN A 120 -3.54 -10.33 7.49
CA GLN A 120 -3.28 -11.58 8.20
C GLN A 120 -2.48 -12.51 7.31
N ILE A 121 -1.69 -13.39 7.94
CA ILE A 121 -1.01 -14.46 7.24
C ILE A 121 -2.02 -15.54 6.88
N HIS A 122 -2.05 -15.88 5.60
CA HIS A 122 -2.86 -16.94 5.07
C HIS A 122 -1.99 -18.02 4.45
N ILE A 123 -1.99 -19.21 5.05
CA ILE A 123 -1.34 -20.39 4.48
C ILE A 123 -2.22 -21.02 3.41
N LEU A 124 -1.69 -21.06 2.18
CA LEU A 124 -2.34 -21.68 1.05
C LEU A 124 -2.52 -23.18 1.25
N ASP A 125 -3.71 -23.67 0.94
CA ASP A 125 -3.93 -25.09 0.72
C ASP A 125 -3.61 -25.53 -0.73
N ALA A 126 -3.89 -26.79 -1.05
CA ALA A 126 -3.59 -27.35 -2.37
C ALA A 126 -4.46 -26.75 -3.48
N ASP A 127 -5.72 -26.44 -3.18
CA ASP A 127 -6.70 -25.96 -4.15
C ASP A 127 -6.47 -24.47 -4.43
N GLU A 128 -6.19 -23.66 -3.40
CA GLU A 128 -5.82 -22.25 -3.51
C GLU A 128 -4.51 -22.09 -4.31
N ALA A 129 -3.48 -22.90 -3.99
CA ALA A 129 -2.22 -22.87 -4.73
C ALA A 129 -2.39 -23.30 -6.20
N ALA A 130 -3.29 -24.24 -6.49
CA ALA A 130 -3.61 -24.64 -7.87
C ALA A 130 -4.38 -23.54 -8.61
N GLU A 131 -5.31 -22.86 -7.94
CA GLU A 131 -6.08 -21.77 -8.51
C GLU A 131 -5.19 -20.58 -8.89
N LEU A 132 -4.27 -20.17 -8.01
CA LEU A 132 -3.27 -19.13 -8.30
C LEU A 132 -2.44 -19.48 -9.55
N LYS A 133 -2.00 -20.73 -9.68
CA LYS A 133 -1.26 -21.20 -10.87
C LYS A 133 -2.13 -21.15 -12.13
N ASN A 134 -3.40 -21.55 -12.04
CA ASN A 134 -4.36 -21.48 -13.14
C ASN A 134 -4.70 -20.03 -13.56
N MET A 135 -4.51 -19.08 -12.64
CA MET A 135 -4.59 -17.64 -12.90
C MET A 135 -3.29 -17.05 -13.48
N GLY A 136 -2.25 -17.86 -13.67
CA GLY A 136 -0.97 -17.46 -14.27
C GLY A 136 0.11 -17.05 -13.28
N ILE A 137 -0.17 -17.11 -11.98
CA ILE A 137 0.75 -16.81 -10.89
C ILE A 137 1.45 -18.12 -10.51
N VAL A 138 2.59 -18.38 -11.14
CA VAL A 138 3.36 -19.62 -10.95
C VAL A 138 4.64 -19.40 -10.14
N GLN A 139 5.02 -18.15 -9.95
CA GLN A 139 6.17 -17.72 -9.18
C GLN A 139 5.85 -16.38 -8.51
N LEU A 140 6.14 -16.32 -7.22
CA LEU A 140 6.08 -15.17 -6.34
C LEU A 140 7.48 -14.82 -5.87
N LEU A 141 7.66 -13.61 -5.36
CA LEU A 141 8.90 -13.17 -4.73
C LEU A 141 8.57 -12.74 -3.30
N ASN A 142 9.00 -13.52 -2.30
CA ASN A 142 8.81 -13.14 -0.90
C ASN A 142 9.60 -11.88 -0.61
N LEU A 143 8.93 -10.89 -0.02
CA LEU A 143 9.47 -9.56 0.17
C LEU A 143 10.83 -9.62 0.85
N ASN A 144 10.93 -10.31 2.01
CA ASN A 144 12.12 -10.68 2.77
C ASN A 144 13.20 -9.57 2.88
N SER A 145 13.69 -9.24 4.07
CA SER A 145 14.82 -8.29 4.24
C SER A 145 14.66 -6.98 3.46
N TYR A 146 13.44 -6.44 3.50
CA TYR A 146 13.22 -5.02 3.24
C TYR A 146 13.56 -4.15 4.46
N ASP A 147 13.60 -4.76 5.65
CA ASP A 147 13.98 -4.13 6.89
C ASP A 147 15.22 -4.79 7.52
N ASN A 148 16.05 -3.98 8.17
CA ASN A 148 16.99 -4.43 9.21
C ASN A 148 16.34 -4.26 10.60
N SER A 149 15.01 -4.33 10.68
CA SER A 149 14.25 -3.99 11.89
C SER A 149 14.61 -4.96 13.02
N PRO A 150 14.96 -4.47 14.22
CA PRO A 150 15.33 -5.31 15.37
C PRO A 150 14.13 -6.08 15.96
N ILE A 151 12.92 -5.83 15.47
CA ILE A 151 11.66 -6.39 15.98
C ILE A 151 11.33 -7.75 15.32
N LEU A 152 11.95 -8.07 14.18
CA LEU A 152 11.68 -9.31 13.47
C LEU A 152 12.60 -10.45 13.95
N PRO A 153 12.12 -11.70 13.90
CA PRO A 153 12.99 -12.85 14.19
C PRO A 153 14.18 -12.82 13.22
N VAL A 154 15.38 -12.87 13.78
CA VAL A 154 16.68 -12.52 13.14
C VAL A 154 17.07 -13.44 11.96
N ASN A 155 16.21 -14.38 11.56
CA ASN A 155 16.49 -15.39 10.53
C ASN A 155 15.63 -15.19 9.26
N GLN A 156 15.57 -13.97 8.73
CA GLN A 156 14.86 -13.73 7.48
C GLN A 156 15.53 -14.43 6.29
N GLY A 157 14.72 -14.94 5.37
CA GLY A 157 15.21 -15.44 4.08
C GLY A 157 15.84 -14.33 3.22
N PRO A 158 16.53 -14.69 2.11
CA PRO A 158 17.08 -13.70 1.18
C PRO A 158 16.00 -12.77 0.60
N ARG A 159 16.37 -11.51 0.35
CA ARG A 159 15.49 -10.52 -0.31
C ARG A 159 14.92 -11.00 -1.62
N MET A 160 13.62 -10.77 -1.82
CA MET A 160 12.90 -11.15 -3.04
C MET A 160 13.12 -12.63 -3.40
N LYS A 161 13.16 -13.51 -2.40
CA LYS A 161 13.37 -14.95 -2.60
C LYS A 161 12.24 -15.50 -3.48
N PRO A 162 12.57 -16.16 -4.61
CA PRO A 162 11.57 -16.83 -5.42
C PRO A 162 10.85 -17.94 -4.66
N VAL A 163 9.53 -17.94 -4.72
CA VAL A 163 8.66 -18.95 -4.12
C VAL A 163 7.61 -19.37 -5.13
N ILE A 164 7.35 -20.67 -5.22
CA ILE A 164 6.29 -21.22 -6.07
C ILE A 164 5.05 -21.35 -5.18
N PRO A 165 3.87 -20.86 -5.58
CA PRO A 165 2.62 -21.10 -4.84
C PRO A 165 2.42 -22.59 -4.60
N ALA A 166 2.32 -23.02 -3.35
CA ALA A 166 2.19 -24.42 -2.96
C ALA A 166 1.52 -24.50 -1.59
N VAL A 167 1.15 -25.71 -1.19
CA VAL A 167 0.72 -26.00 0.18
C VAL A 167 1.78 -25.48 1.15
N ASP A 168 1.34 -24.92 2.26
CA ASP A 168 2.19 -24.37 3.33
C ASP A 168 2.92 -23.06 2.98
N VAL A 169 2.70 -22.48 1.78
CA VAL A 169 3.21 -21.14 1.46
C VAL A 169 2.27 -20.08 2.04
N GLY A 170 2.82 -19.19 2.86
CA GLY A 170 2.11 -18.04 3.40
C GLY A 170 2.00 -16.89 2.40
N VAL A 171 0.84 -16.28 2.34
CA VAL A 171 0.55 -15.02 1.62
C VAL A 171 -0.15 -14.05 2.56
N ALA A 172 -0.13 -12.76 2.24
CA ALA A 172 -0.91 -11.76 2.97
C ALA A 172 -2.35 -11.73 2.43
N MET A 173 -3.32 -11.70 3.34
CA MET A 173 -4.75 -11.65 3.04
C MET A 173 -5.42 -10.58 3.91
N VAL A 174 -6.45 -9.93 3.37
CA VAL A 174 -7.17 -8.83 4.03
C VAL A 174 -8.09 -9.36 5.13
N GLY A 175 -7.94 -8.86 6.35
CA GLY A 175 -8.81 -9.07 7.50
C GLY A 175 -8.80 -10.46 8.15
N VAL A 176 -8.49 -11.49 7.37
CA VAL A 176 -8.50 -12.90 7.78
C VAL A 176 -7.36 -13.65 7.12
N GLY A 177 -6.88 -14.70 7.77
CA GLY A 177 -5.96 -15.67 7.20
C GLY A 177 -6.07 -17.02 7.90
N TYR A 178 -5.23 -17.96 7.49
CA TYR A 178 -5.13 -19.29 8.07
C TYR A 178 -3.73 -19.46 8.66
N ASP A 179 -3.65 -19.84 9.93
CA ASP A 179 -2.40 -19.83 10.70
C ASP A 179 -1.33 -20.75 10.09
N SER A 180 -0.09 -20.28 10.12
CA SER A 180 1.17 -21.02 9.93
C SER A 180 1.28 -22.32 10.75
N SER A 181 0.60 -22.42 11.89
CA SER A 181 0.55 -23.66 12.69
C SER A 181 -0.43 -24.71 12.14
N GLY A 182 -1.24 -24.35 11.14
CA GLY A 182 -2.29 -25.21 10.59
C GLY A 182 -3.50 -25.39 11.54
N SER A 183 -3.59 -24.60 12.61
CA SER A 183 -4.57 -24.82 13.69
C SER A 183 -5.94 -24.21 13.42
N GLY A 184 -6.10 -23.41 12.36
CA GLY A 184 -7.37 -22.78 12.00
C GLY A 184 -7.22 -21.40 11.40
N TRP A 185 -8.36 -20.75 11.21
CA TRP A 185 -8.44 -19.37 10.75
C TRP A 185 -8.13 -18.38 11.86
N VAL A 186 -7.54 -17.26 11.47
CA VAL A 186 -7.17 -16.13 12.31
C VAL A 186 -7.74 -14.88 11.68
N ASN A 187 -8.32 -14.00 12.49
CA ASN A 187 -9.02 -12.80 12.04
C ASN A 187 -8.67 -11.59 12.90
N VAL A 188 -9.02 -10.41 12.41
CA VAL A 188 -9.03 -9.18 13.20
C VAL A 188 -10.41 -8.97 13.82
N LEU A 189 -10.44 -8.49 15.06
CA LEU A 189 -11.67 -8.22 15.83
C LEU A 189 -12.07 -6.74 15.84
N GLY A 190 -11.24 -5.86 15.28
CA GLY A 190 -11.56 -4.44 15.18
C GLY A 190 -12.59 -4.21 14.09
N GLU A 191 -13.68 -3.53 14.42
CA GLU A 191 -14.81 -3.29 13.51
C GLU A 191 -14.73 -1.92 12.83
N ARG A 192 -13.65 -1.17 13.04
CA ARG A 192 -13.52 0.24 12.64
C ARG A 192 -12.20 0.51 11.92
N GLY A 193 -12.19 1.55 11.09
CA GLY A 193 -11.02 1.98 10.33
C GLY A 193 -10.74 1.17 9.07
N TRP A 194 -11.71 0.37 8.60
CA TRP A 194 -11.54 -0.43 7.40
C TRP A 194 -11.49 0.45 6.16
N GLY A 195 -10.71 0.03 5.17
CA GLY A 195 -10.80 0.52 3.79
C GLY A 195 -12.07 -0.01 3.13
N GLU A 196 -11.96 -0.71 2.01
CA GLU A 196 -13.13 -1.31 1.35
C GLU A 196 -13.49 -2.67 1.97
N PRO A 197 -14.68 -2.86 2.60
CA PRO A 197 -15.06 -4.13 3.21
C PRO A 197 -15.20 -5.29 2.24
N ASP A 198 -15.51 -5.03 0.96
CA ASP A 198 -15.50 -6.08 -0.08
C ASP A 198 -14.12 -6.73 -0.25
N ASN A 199 -13.06 -6.07 0.25
CA ASN A 199 -11.71 -6.61 0.17
C ASN A 199 -11.47 -7.80 1.11
N PHE A 200 -12.34 -8.05 2.08
CA PHE A 200 -12.18 -9.09 3.09
C PHE A 200 -11.99 -10.48 2.46
N GLY A 201 -11.00 -11.22 2.95
CA GLY A 201 -10.67 -12.57 2.48
C GLY A 201 -9.99 -12.63 1.11
N ARG A 202 -9.46 -11.51 0.61
CA ARG A 202 -8.74 -11.46 -0.67
C ARG A 202 -7.22 -11.39 -0.45
N ILE A 203 -6.49 -12.09 -1.31
CA ILE A 203 -5.02 -12.15 -1.27
C ILE A 203 -4.42 -10.89 -1.90
N VAL A 204 -3.40 -10.32 -1.26
CA VAL A 204 -2.67 -9.15 -1.76
C VAL A 204 -1.28 -9.49 -2.26
N PHE A 205 -0.90 -8.86 -3.37
CA PHE A 205 0.44 -8.94 -3.92
C PHE A 205 0.95 -7.58 -4.39
N GLY A 206 2.25 -7.33 -4.23
CA GLY A 206 2.90 -6.16 -4.79
C GLY A 206 3.23 -6.30 -6.28
N MET A 207 3.21 -5.18 -6.99
CA MET A 207 3.63 -5.06 -8.39
C MET A 207 4.98 -4.35 -8.49
N GLY A 208 6.02 -5.00 -7.96
CA GLY A 208 7.39 -4.50 -8.03
C GLY A 208 8.03 -4.57 -9.43
N PRO A 209 9.29 -4.14 -9.57
CA PRO A 209 10.03 -4.13 -10.85
C PRO A 209 10.10 -5.48 -11.56
N GLU A 210 10.07 -6.58 -10.80
CA GLU A 210 10.16 -7.95 -11.30
C GLU A 210 8.84 -8.48 -11.88
N CYS A 211 7.71 -7.81 -11.57
CA CYS A 211 6.39 -8.26 -11.97
C CYS A 211 6.24 -8.31 -13.50
N GLY A 212 5.55 -9.34 -13.97
CA GLY A 212 5.28 -9.61 -15.39
C GLY A 212 4.64 -8.45 -16.14
N LEU A 213 3.88 -7.60 -15.44
CA LEU A 213 3.27 -6.39 -16.01
C LEU A 213 4.34 -5.36 -16.42
N ILE A 214 5.33 -5.13 -15.56
CA ILE A 214 6.41 -4.16 -15.81
C ILE A 214 7.39 -4.75 -16.83
N THR A 215 7.87 -5.97 -16.58
CA THR A 215 8.85 -6.65 -17.44
C THR A 215 8.37 -6.92 -18.87
N SER A 216 7.05 -7.03 -19.09
CA SER A 216 6.46 -7.13 -20.44
C SER A 216 6.44 -5.82 -21.23
N GLY A 217 6.79 -4.69 -20.61
CA GLY A 217 6.79 -3.37 -21.25
C GLY A 217 5.41 -2.73 -21.39
N VAL A 218 4.37 -3.27 -20.75
CA VAL A 218 3.06 -2.59 -20.61
C VAL A 218 3.23 -1.31 -19.79
N ILE A 219 4.13 -1.33 -18.82
CA ILE A 219 4.57 -0.17 -18.04
C ILE A 219 6.09 -0.06 -18.15
N SER A 220 6.61 1.14 -18.38
CA SER A 220 8.04 1.38 -18.60
C SER A 220 8.92 1.22 -17.35
N ASN A 221 8.33 1.33 -16.16
CA ASN A 221 9.02 1.12 -14.88
C ASN A 221 7.98 0.82 -13.78
N ALA A 222 8.39 0.21 -12.67
CA ALA A 222 7.54 0.15 -11.47
C ALA A 222 7.18 1.58 -11.07
N ALA A 223 5.89 1.87 -10.99
CA ALA A 223 5.41 3.17 -10.58
C ALA A 223 5.50 3.24 -9.05
N HIS A 224 6.23 4.21 -8.54
CA HIS A 224 6.24 4.53 -7.12
C HIS A 224 5.18 5.58 -6.81
N CYS A 225 4.48 5.42 -5.70
CA CYS A 225 3.52 6.43 -5.27
C CYS A 225 4.28 7.70 -4.83
N PRO A 226 3.91 8.89 -5.35
CA PRO A 226 4.50 10.15 -4.90
C PRO A 226 4.41 10.36 -3.38
N GLY A 227 3.31 9.95 -2.74
CA GLY A 227 3.14 9.99 -1.27
C GLY A 227 4.18 9.13 -0.56
N GLY A 228 4.36 7.88 -0.99
CA GLY A 228 5.39 7.00 -0.43
C GLY A 228 6.83 7.48 -0.68
N ILE A 229 7.09 8.27 -1.74
CA ILE A 229 8.42 8.90 -1.92
C ILE A 229 8.65 10.00 -0.88
N GLN A 230 7.60 10.76 -0.54
CA GLN A 230 7.67 11.79 0.49
C GLN A 230 7.76 11.20 1.90
N ASN A 231 7.24 9.98 2.09
CA ASN A 231 7.25 9.26 3.35
C ASN A 231 8.44 8.28 3.51
N ALA A 232 9.52 8.47 2.74
CA ALA A 232 10.66 7.55 2.71
C ALA A 232 11.45 7.47 4.03
N ASP A 233 11.27 8.44 4.93
CA ASP A 233 11.85 8.41 6.27
C ASP A 233 11.14 7.41 7.20
N ASN A 234 9.89 7.04 6.90
CA ASN A 234 9.07 6.12 7.69
C ASN A 234 8.82 4.78 6.99
N VAL A 235 8.83 4.72 5.65
CA VAL A 235 8.41 3.53 4.89
C VAL A 235 9.37 3.22 3.75
N THR A 236 9.70 1.93 3.56
CA THR A 236 10.57 1.46 2.47
C THR A 236 9.83 0.86 1.28
N TYR A 237 8.67 0.22 1.50
CA TYR A 237 7.86 -0.37 0.42
C TYR A 237 7.00 0.70 -0.25
N ASN A 238 7.10 0.83 -1.58
CA ASN A 238 6.42 1.89 -2.32
C ASN A 238 5.91 1.44 -3.70
N ASP A 239 5.67 0.13 -3.88
CA ASP A 239 5.14 -0.42 -5.12
C ASP A 239 3.62 -0.58 -5.02
N TYR A 240 2.90 -0.27 -6.10
CA TYR A 240 1.44 -0.49 -6.16
C TYR A 240 1.09 -1.95 -5.88
N ILE A 241 -0.09 -2.15 -5.28
CA ILE A 241 -0.55 -3.45 -4.83
C ILE A 241 -1.71 -3.90 -5.70
N LEU A 242 -1.70 -5.17 -6.04
CA LEU A 242 -2.76 -5.91 -6.70
C LEU A 242 -3.49 -6.72 -5.63
N LEU A 243 -4.79 -6.47 -5.50
CA LEU A 243 -5.70 -7.30 -4.74
C LEU A 243 -6.35 -8.29 -5.69
N LEU A 244 -6.09 -9.57 -5.50
CA LEU A 244 -6.70 -10.60 -6.32
C LEU A 244 -8.21 -10.70 -6.06
N PRO A 245 -9.01 -11.16 -7.03
CA PRO A 245 -10.38 -11.56 -6.72
C PRO A 245 -10.37 -12.65 -5.64
N ARG A 246 -11.41 -12.69 -4.81
CA ARG A 246 -11.59 -13.79 -3.85
C ARG A 246 -11.63 -15.10 -4.61
N LEU A 247 -10.71 -16.00 -4.28
CA LEU A 247 -10.57 -17.29 -4.95
C LEU A 247 -11.77 -18.19 -4.68
N GLU A 248 -12.10 -19.06 -5.62
CA GLU A 248 -13.12 -20.09 -5.42
C GLU A 248 -12.74 -21.04 -4.29
N ALA A 249 -11.48 -21.45 -4.24
CA ALA A 249 -10.96 -22.30 -3.17
C ALA A 249 -11.01 -21.60 -1.81
N THR A 250 -10.62 -20.32 -1.72
CA THR A 250 -10.70 -19.54 -0.48
C THR A 250 -12.14 -19.36 -0.02
N ALA A 251 -13.07 -19.00 -0.91
CA ALA A 251 -14.48 -18.87 -0.59
C ALA A 251 -15.09 -20.21 -0.10
N ALA A 252 -14.75 -21.32 -0.76
CA ALA A 252 -15.19 -22.65 -0.34
C ALA A 252 -14.62 -23.05 1.03
N ARG A 253 -13.35 -22.70 1.30
CA ARG A 253 -12.67 -22.95 2.59
C ARG A 253 -13.27 -22.07 3.70
N MET A 254 -13.66 -20.84 3.36
CA MET A 254 -14.38 -19.95 4.25
C MET A 254 -15.80 -20.44 4.50
N ALA A 255 -16.49 -21.17 3.60
CA ALA A 255 -17.88 -21.61 3.81
C ALA A 255 -18.08 -22.73 4.87
N GLY A 256 -17.03 -23.17 5.57
CA GLY A 256 -17.15 -24.10 6.70
C GLY A 256 -17.96 -23.53 7.87
N VAL A 257 -18.43 -24.38 8.80
CA VAL A 257 -19.34 -23.94 9.88
C VAL A 257 -18.63 -23.09 10.96
N GLU A 258 -17.29 -23.13 11.06
CA GLU A 258 -16.53 -22.38 12.08
C GLU A 258 -15.16 -21.86 11.58
N PRO A 259 -15.10 -21.05 10.50
CA PRO A 259 -13.84 -20.67 9.88
C PRO A 259 -13.43 -19.23 10.19
N LEU A 260 -14.11 -18.50 11.07
CA LEU A 260 -13.76 -17.11 11.36
C LEU A 260 -13.84 -16.78 12.86
N GLY A 261 -13.85 -17.80 13.73
CA GLY A 261 -13.86 -17.61 15.18
C GLY A 261 -15.12 -16.90 15.68
N THR A 262 -14.96 -15.68 16.18
CA THR A 262 -16.05 -14.83 16.71
C THR A 262 -16.81 -14.07 15.63
N ILE A 263 -16.34 -14.08 14.38
CA ILE A 263 -17.15 -13.58 13.27
C ILE A 263 -18.28 -14.58 13.07
N ALA A 264 -19.52 -14.13 13.24
CA ALA A 264 -20.67 -14.98 12.98
C ALA A 264 -20.54 -15.54 11.57
N ALA A 265 -20.74 -16.87 11.46
CA ALA A 265 -20.49 -17.70 10.27
C ALA A 265 -20.57 -16.90 8.95
N PRO A 266 -19.57 -17.02 8.06
CA PRO A 266 -19.35 -16.11 6.92
C PRO A 266 -20.69 -15.74 6.27
N ALA A 267 -21.15 -14.54 6.58
CA ALA A 267 -22.40 -13.98 6.10
C ALA A 267 -22.09 -12.66 5.40
N ALA A 268 -23.13 -12.05 4.84
CA ALA A 268 -22.98 -10.75 4.23
C ALA A 268 -22.68 -9.72 5.33
N LEU A 269 -21.49 -9.13 5.32
CA LEU A 269 -21.01 -8.21 6.37
C LEU A 269 -21.85 -6.93 6.37
N GLY A 270 -22.48 -6.61 7.49
CA GLY A 270 -23.16 -5.32 7.68
C GLY A 270 -22.13 -4.21 7.88
N CYS A 271 -22.19 -3.16 7.06
CA CYS A 271 -21.16 -2.14 7.07
C CYS A 271 -21.75 -0.72 7.02
N ALA A 272 -21.10 0.23 7.67
CA ALA A 272 -21.44 1.65 7.62
C ALA A 272 -20.21 2.49 7.23
N ALA A 273 -20.35 3.34 6.23
CA ALA A 273 -19.29 4.23 5.78
C ALA A 273 -19.32 5.57 6.54
N TYR A 274 -18.14 6.11 6.88
CA TYR A 274 -18.01 7.38 7.59
C TYR A 274 -16.70 8.12 7.24
N ASP A 275 -16.80 9.45 7.20
CA ASP A 275 -15.62 10.36 7.22
C ASP A 275 -15.27 10.77 8.65
N VAL A 276 -16.29 10.93 9.49
CA VAL A 276 -16.14 11.21 10.91
C VAL A 276 -16.70 10.03 11.66
N GLU A 277 -15.82 9.38 12.40
CA GLU A 277 -16.12 8.18 13.15
C GLU A 277 -17.30 8.42 14.13
N PRO A 278 -18.37 7.59 14.07
CA PRO A 278 -19.49 7.70 15.00
C PRO A 278 -19.13 7.18 16.40
N ASP A 279 -19.85 7.62 17.43
CA ASP A 279 -19.67 7.09 18.79
C ASP A 279 -19.85 5.56 18.83
N ALA A 280 -19.03 4.87 19.62
CA ALA A 280 -19.10 3.43 19.83
C ALA A 280 -19.96 3.08 21.08
N PRO A 281 -20.78 2.00 21.04
CA PRO A 281 -21.12 1.18 19.87
C PRO A 281 -22.06 1.93 18.92
N TYR A 282 -21.90 1.74 17.61
CA TYR A 282 -22.76 2.35 16.61
C TYR A 282 -23.74 1.34 16.02
N ASP A 283 -25.02 1.48 16.34
CA ASP A 283 -26.11 0.70 15.74
C ASP A 283 -26.35 1.17 14.28
N TYR A 284 -25.78 0.45 13.32
CA TYR A 284 -25.93 0.75 11.89
C TYR A 284 -27.28 0.30 11.33
N VAL A 285 -28.03 -0.51 12.06
CA VAL A 285 -29.39 -0.94 11.68
C VAL A 285 -30.38 0.20 11.94
N ALA A 286 -30.31 0.83 13.12
CA ALA A 286 -31.07 2.03 13.44
C ALA A 286 -30.55 3.25 12.69
N ASN A 287 -29.25 3.31 12.41
CA ASN A 287 -28.58 4.31 11.59
C ASN A 287 -28.96 5.76 11.99
N ALA A 288 -28.85 6.08 13.28
CA ALA A 288 -29.28 7.38 13.82
C ALA A 288 -28.55 8.58 13.15
N ASN A 289 -27.29 8.37 12.76
CA ASN A 289 -26.45 9.37 12.10
C ASN A 289 -26.67 9.44 10.57
N LYS A 290 -27.53 8.59 10.01
CA LYS A 290 -27.83 8.51 8.57
C LYS A 290 -26.59 8.29 7.69
N LEU A 291 -25.67 7.45 8.18
CA LEU A 291 -24.51 6.99 7.43
C LEU A 291 -24.95 6.14 6.23
N LYS A 292 -24.08 6.01 5.23
CA LYS A 292 -24.32 5.07 4.13
C LYS A 292 -24.06 3.66 4.65
N VAL A 293 -25.09 2.82 4.63
CA VAL A 293 -25.01 1.43 5.06
C VAL A 293 -25.07 0.52 3.85
N ARG A 294 -24.19 -0.49 3.79
CA ARG A 294 -24.16 -1.52 2.74
C ARG A 294 -23.92 -2.88 3.37
N THR A 295 -24.20 -3.93 2.60
CA THR A 295 -23.91 -5.30 2.98
C THR A 295 -23.01 -5.92 1.93
N PHE A 296 -21.92 -6.56 2.35
CA PHE A 296 -20.92 -7.13 1.45
C PHE A 296 -20.87 -8.66 1.56
N ASP A 297 -21.07 -9.34 0.45
CA ASP A 297 -21.01 -10.80 0.42
C ASP A 297 -19.55 -11.29 0.35
N ILE A 298 -19.07 -11.83 1.47
CA ILE A 298 -17.74 -12.41 1.58
C ILE A 298 -17.71 -13.93 1.34
N THR A 299 -18.87 -14.54 1.13
CA THR A 299 -19.03 -15.99 0.98
C THR A 299 -18.82 -16.46 -0.46
N ALA A 300 -19.02 -15.56 -1.42
CA ALA A 300 -18.91 -15.85 -2.83
C ALA A 300 -17.50 -15.60 -3.36
N ALA A 301 -17.06 -16.48 -4.26
CA ALA A 301 -15.91 -16.23 -5.10
C ALA A 301 -16.16 -15.01 -6.00
N GLN A 302 -15.10 -14.30 -6.35
CA GLN A 302 -15.18 -13.20 -7.29
C GLN A 302 -14.68 -13.65 -8.66
N GLU A 303 -15.26 -13.09 -9.71
CA GLU A 303 -14.83 -13.33 -11.07
C GLU A 303 -13.39 -12.86 -11.28
N ARG A 304 -12.67 -13.51 -12.19
CA ARG A 304 -11.23 -13.24 -12.41
C ARG A 304 -10.91 -11.79 -12.76
N TRP A 305 -11.87 -11.05 -13.32
CA TRP A 305 -11.72 -9.64 -13.70
C TRP A 305 -12.04 -8.68 -12.55
N GLN A 306 -12.60 -9.14 -11.43
CA GLN A 306 -12.91 -8.34 -10.24
C GLN A 306 -11.69 -8.12 -9.32
N PHE A 307 -10.51 -7.95 -9.91
CA PHE A 307 -9.33 -7.53 -9.15
C PHE A 307 -9.44 -6.05 -8.78
N ALA A 308 -8.70 -5.64 -7.76
CA ALA A 308 -8.53 -4.23 -7.43
C ALA A 308 -7.04 -3.86 -7.38
N THR A 309 -6.74 -2.58 -7.48
CA THR A 309 -5.39 -2.06 -7.26
C THR A 309 -5.43 -0.98 -6.19
N MET A 310 -4.43 -0.96 -5.32
CA MET A 310 -4.28 0.07 -4.29
C MET A 310 -2.88 0.67 -4.34
N CYS A 311 -2.75 1.90 -3.86
CA CYS A 311 -1.46 2.51 -3.65
C CYS A 311 -0.76 1.87 -2.42
N PRO A 312 0.53 2.14 -2.21
CA PRO A 312 1.30 1.63 -1.07
C PRO A 312 0.79 2.07 0.32
N GLU A 313 -0.11 3.04 0.38
CA GLU A 313 -0.80 3.50 1.60
C GLU A 313 -2.21 2.88 1.74
N GLY A 314 -2.62 2.02 0.81
CA GLY A 314 -3.92 1.34 0.84
C GLY A 314 -5.08 2.11 0.20
N HIS A 315 -4.86 3.32 -0.34
CA HIS A 315 -5.88 4.03 -1.10
C HIS A 315 -6.21 3.31 -2.41
N MET A 316 -7.47 3.37 -2.84
CA MET A 316 -7.96 2.78 -4.09
C MET A 316 -8.47 3.88 -5.04
N TYR A 317 -8.57 3.54 -6.33
CA TYR A 317 -9.21 4.39 -7.32
C TYR A 317 -10.35 3.65 -8.05
N PRO A 318 -11.53 4.28 -8.23
CA PRO A 318 -11.93 5.54 -7.61
C PRO A 318 -11.96 5.40 -6.09
N ALA A 319 -11.59 6.45 -5.36
CA ALA A 319 -11.87 6.50 -3.93
C ALA A 319 -13.40 6.46 -3.77
N ASP A 320 -13.92 5.66 -2.82
CA ASP A 320 -15.32 5.85 -2.42
C ASP A 320 -15.42 7.26 -1.80
N ASP A 321 -16.60 7.85 -1.85
CA ASP A 321 -16.81 9.22 -1.34
C ASP A 321 -16.53 9.31 0.18
N GLU A 322 -16.46 8.17 0.86
CA GLU A 322 -16.16 8.03 2.29
C GLU A 322 -14.73 7.51 2.55
N GLU A 323 -14.08 8.06 3.58
CA GLU A 323 -12.69 7.74 3.92
C GLU A 323 -12.51 6.34 4.56
N PHE A 324 -13.48 5.90 5.37
CA PHE A 324 -13.42 4.64 6.13
C PHE A 324 -14.76 3.94 6.26
N TRP A 325 -14.68 2.65 6.56
CA TRP A 325 -15.81 1.78 6.86
C TRP A 325 -15.73 1.20 8.27
N GLY A 326 -16.90 1.05 8.86
CA GLY A 326 -17.11 0.16 9.99
C GLY A 326 -17.79 -1.11 9.51
N VAL A 327 -17.38 -2.25 10.06
CA VAL A 327 -17.76 -3.60 9.64
C VAL A 327 -18.22 -4.34 10.88
N ASP A 328 -19.50 -4.68 10.94
CA ASP A 328 -20.08 -5.58 11.94
C ASP A 328 -19.57 -7.00 11.66
N LEU A 329 -18.54 -7.37 12.41
CA LEU A 329 -17.83 -8.63 12.23
C LEU A 329 -18.51 -9.73 13.04
N ASP A 330 -19.11 -9.43 14.19
CA ASP A 330 -19.74 -10.42 15.06
C ASP A 330 -21.26 -10.61 14.85
N ASP A 331 -21.85 -9.88 13.90
CA ASP A 331 -23.28 -9.90 13.54
C ASP A 331 -24.20 -9.55 14.72
N ASP A 332 -23.72 -8.66 15.62
CA ASP A 332 -24.51 -8.16 16.75
C ASP A 332 -25.40 -6.94 16.40
N GLY A 333 -25.26 -6.42 15.17
CA GLY A 333 -25.98 -5.25 14.67
C GLY A 333 -25.35 -3.92 15.05
N ASN A 334 -24.18 -3.93 15.70
CA ASN A 334 -23.42 -2.75 16.07
C ASN A 334 -22.02 -2.76 15.46
N ILE A 335 -21.42 -1.58 15.39
CA ILE A 335 -20.02 -1.39 15.05
C ILE A 335 -19.32 -0.85 16.29
N ASN A 336 -18.52 -1.72 16.90
CA ASN A 336 -17.79 -1.49 18.15
C ASN A 336 -16.46 -0.76 17.92
#